data_AF-A0A9W4QTZ1-F1
#
_entry.id   AF-A0A9W4QTZ1-F1
#
_cell.length_a   1.000
_cell.length_b   1.000
_cell.length_c   1.000
_cell.angle_alpha   90.00
_cell.angle_beta   90.00
_cell.angle_gamma   90.00
#
_symmetry.space_group_name_H-M   'P 1'
#
loop_
_entity.id
_entity.type
_entity.pdbx_description
1 polymer ?
#
loop_
_entity_poly.entity_id
_entity_poly.type
_entity_poly.pdbx_seq_one_letter_code
_entity_poly.pdbx_strand_id
1 'polypeptide(L)'
;MTKTEKRLEKQLTSLLTNACNTLKNELPQFCYLSHTASLKKLNTTLLVQLFCSQSLSATQLQTATQVLNTHLSALNCTLKATQLKITLLD
;
A
#
# COMPACT_ATOMS: atom_id res chain seq x y z
N MET A 1 -11.70 6.27 -19.22
CA MET A 1 -11.72 6.70 -17.81
C MET A 1 -12.58 7.95 -17.68
N THR A 2 -13.53 7.95 -16.76
CA THR A 2 -14.33 9.12 -16.38
C THR A 2 -13.50 10.10 -15.53
N LYS A 3 -13.93 11.36 -15.47
CA LYS A 3 -13.24 12.45 -14.73
C LYS A 3 -13.07 12.12 -13.23
N THR A 4 -14.02 11.37 -12.67
CA THR A 4 -14.03 10.90 -11.27
C THR A 4 -13.00 9.80 -11.01
N GLU A 5 -12.87 8.85 -11.94
CA GLU A 5 -11.90 7.75 -11.85
C GLU A 5 -10.46 8.29 -11.84
N LYS A 6 -10.13 9.24 -12.73
CA LYS A 6 -8.80 9.88 -12.76
C LYS A 6 -8.45 10.59 -11.44
N ARG A 7 -9.43 11.25 -10.81
CA ARG A 7 -9.20 11.93 -9.53
C ARG A 7 -8.91 10.94 -8.42
N LEU A 8 -9.67 9.85 -8.37
CA LEU A 8 -9.53 8.79 -7.37
C LEU A 8 -8.20 8.05 -7.53
N GLU A 9 -7.81 7.72 -8.76
CA GLU A 9 -6.49 7.14 -9.07
C GLU A 9 -5.35 8.06 -8.61
N LYS A 10 -5.44 9.35 -8.93
CA LYS A 10 -4.41 10.33 -8.53
C LYS A 10 -4.30 10.45 -7.01
N GLN A 11 -5.43 10.40 -6.29
CA GLN A 11 -5.43 10.40 -4.83
C GLN A 11 -4.86 9.10 -4.26
N LEU A 12 -5.23 7.94 -4.81
CA LEU A 12 -4.70 6.64 -4.40
C LEU A 12 -3.18 6.60 -4.54
N THR A 13 -2.66 6.96 -5.72
CA THR A 13 -1.22 7.00 -5.98
C THR A 13 -0.51 7.95 -5.02
N SER A 14 -1.07 9.13 -4.77
CA SER A 14 -0.51 10.10 -3.81
C SER A 14 -0.45 9.54 -2.38
N LEU A 15 -1.52 8.91 -1.91
CA LEU A 15 -1.58 8.31 -0.59
C LEU A 15 -0.62 7.14 -0.44
N LEU A 16 -0.54 6.27 -1.46
CA LEU A 16 0.42 5.17 -1.48
C LEU A 16 1.87 5.67 -1.57
N THR A 17 2.12 6.77 -2.26
CA THR A 17 3.46 7.40 -2.28
C THR A 17 3.84 7.93 -0.90
N ASN A 18 2.91 8.57 -0.19
CA ASN A 18 3.14 9.02 1.17
C ASN A 18 3.34 7.86 2.14
N ALA A 19 2.55 6.80 2.00
CA ALA A 19 2.76 5.56 2.75
C ALA A 19 4.14 4.96 2.44
N CYS A 20 4.57 4.92 1.17
CA CYS A 20 5.89 4.45 0.75
C CYS A 20 7.02 5.19 1.46
N ASN A 21 6.95 6.52 1.50
CA ASN A 21 7.95 7.35 2.17
C ASN A 21 7.99 7.09 3.68
N THR A 22 6.81 6.92 4.29
CA THR A 22 6.72 6.58 5.73
C THR A 22 7.33 5.20 5.99
N LEU A 23 7.00 4.20 5.16
CA LEU A 23 7.55 2.84 5.25
C LEU A 23 9.07 2.84 5.08
N LYS A 24 9.63 3.64 4.17
CA LYS A 24 11.09 3.79 4.02
C LYS A 24 11.77 4.30 5.29
N ASN A 25 11.11 5.19 6.04
CA ASN A 25 11.66 5.70 7.29
C ASN A 25 11.52 4.68 8.44
N GLU A 26 10.40 3.95 8.49
CA GLU A 26 10.10 2.99 9.57
C GLU A 26 10.79 1.62 9.38
N LEU A 27 11.01 1.21 8.13
CA LEU A 27 11.48 -0.13 7.76
C LEU A 27 12.75 -0.05 6.92
N PRO A 28 13.94 -0.32 7.49
CA PRO A 28 15.19 -0.24 6.74
C PRO A 28 15.29 -1.29 5.62
N GLN A 29 14.64 -2.45 5.78
CA GLN A 29 14.54 -3.48 4.74
C GLN A 29 13.54 -3.18 3.62
N PHE A 30 12.74 -2.10 3.71
CA PHE A 30 11.77 -1.78 2.67
C PHE A 30 12.44 -1.08 1.48
N CYS A 31 12.26 -1.62 0.27
CA CYS A 31 12.82 -1.02 -0.94
C CYS A 31 11.78 -0.18 -1.68
N TYR A 32 10.67 -0.80 -2.09
CA TYR A 32 9.59 -0.15 -2.83
C TYR A 32 8.27 -0.92 -2.67
N LEU A 33 7.16 -0.26 -3.00
CA LEU A 33 5.85 -0.91 -3.06
C LEU A 33 5.26 -0.80 -4.46
N SER A 34 4.58 -1.85 -4.86
CA SER A 34 3.72 -1.87 -6.04
C SER A 34 2.27 -2.03 -5.59
N HIS A 35 1.34 -1.53 -6.39
CA HIS A 35 -0.07 -1.67 -6.11
C HIS A 35 -0.84 -1.97 -7.39
N THR A 36 -1.90 -2.74 -7.26
CA THR A 36 -2.87 -2.99 -8.33
C THR A 36 -4.26 -2.84 -7.75
N ALA A 37 -5.10 -2.02 -8.37
CA ALA A 37 -6.47 -1.82 -7.92
C ALA A 37 -7.40 -1.51 -9.10
N SER A 38 -8.67 -1.88 -8.98
CA SER A 38 -9.71 -1.44 -9.90
C SER A 38 -10.50 -0.31 -9.28
N LEU A 39 -10.52 0.86 -9.94
CA LEU A 39 -11.20 2.07 -9.44
C LEU A 39 -12.71 1.87 -9.23
N LYS A 40 -13.33 0.93 -9.94
CA LYS A 40 -14.75 0.57 -9.77
C LYS A 40 -15.03 -0.18 -8.47
N LYS A 41 -14.03 -0.87 -7.91
CA LYS A 41 -14.14 -1.74 -6.73
C LYS A 41 -12.87 -1.65 -5.87
N LEU A 42 -12.42 -0.43 -5.58
CA LEU A 42 -11.12 -0.17 -4.96
C LEU A 42 -10.93 -0.99 -3.68
N ASN A 43 -11.87 -0.91 -2.75
CA ASN A 43 -11.80 -1.59 -1.45
C ASN A 43 -11.57 -3.11 -1.55
N THR A 44 -12.17 -3.77 -2.55
CA THR A 44 -12.08 -5.23 -2.70
C THR A 44 -10.98 -5.68 -3.66
N THR A 45 -10.50 -4.78 -4.51
CA THR A 45 -9.54 -5.13 -5.59
C THR A 45 -8.15 -4.55 -5.38
N LEU A 46 -7.98 -3.64 -4.42
CA LEU A 46 -6.68 -3.12 -4.04
C LEU A 46 -5.83 -4.27 -3.48
N LEU A 47 -4.71 -4.52 -4.14
CA LEU A 47 -3.63 -5.38 -3.71
C LEU A 47 -2.38 -4.52 -3.65
N VAL A 48 -1.65 -4.63 -2.55
CA VAL A 48 -0.36 -3.96 -2.36
C VAL A 48 0.70 -5.02 -2.18
N GLN A 49 1.78 -4.88 -2.93
CA GLN A 49 2.95 -5.75 -2.85
C GLN A 49 4.14 -4.94 -2.38
N LEU A 50 4.65 -5.29 -1.20
CA LEU A 50 5.86 -4.71 -0.63
C LEU A 50 7.06 -5.53 -1.10
N PHE A 51 8.06 -4.84 -1.62
CA PHE A 51 9.33 -5.43 -1.98
C PHE A 51 10.38 -5.02 -0.96
N CYS A 52 10.95 -6.02 -0.30
CA CYS A 52 11.90 -5.84 0.79
C CYS A 52 13.19 -6.58 0.48
N SER A 53 14.31 -6.03 0.94
CA SER A 53 15.62 -6.70 0.85
C SER A 53 15.75 -7.85 1.85
N GLN A 54 14.96 -7.85 2.92
CA GLN A 54 14.96 -8.89 3.96
C GLN A 54 13.55 -9.19 4.46
N SER A 55 13.38 -10.36 5.07
CA SER A 55 12.14 -10.78 5.71
C SER A 55 11.71 -9.77 6.78
N LEU A 56 10.47 -9.29 6.67
CA LEU A 56 9.83 -8.47 7.70
C LEU A 56 9.38 -9.38 8.86
N SER A 57 9.56 -8.91 10.09
CA SER A 57 8.98 -9.56 11.27
C SER A 57 7.46 -9.31 11.32
N ALA A 58 6.73 -10.11 12.12
CA ALA A 58 5.29 -9.94 12.30
C ALA A 58 4.92 -8.51 12.75
N THR A 59 5.70 -7.94 13.67
CA THR A 59 5.52 -6.57 14.16
C THR A 59 5.68 -5.54 13.03
N GLN A 60 6.71 -5.69 12.20
CA GLN A 60 6.92 -4.77 11.08
C GLN A 60 5.87 -4.91 9.98
N LEU A 61 5.38 -6.13 9.75
CA LEU A 61 4.24 -6.38 8.89
C LEU A 61 2.98 -5.67 9.38
N GLN A 62 2.75 -5.71 10.69
CA GLN A 62 1.65 -4.98 11.31
C GLN A 62 1.85 -3.46 11.15
N THR A 63 3.05 -2.94 11.44
CA THR A 63 3.38 -1.53 11.22
C THR A 63 3.13 -1.12 9.77
N ALA A 64 3.58 -1.92 8.81
CA ALA A 64 3.41 -1.62 7.39
C ALA A 64 1.93 -1.55 7.00
N THR A 65 1.15 -2.52 7.47
CA THR A 65 -0.29 -2.57 7.26
C THR A 65 -0.99 -1.37 7.90
N GLN A 66 -0.58 -0.97 9.10
CA GLN A 66 -1.16 0.17 9.82
C GLN A 66 -0.85 1.49 9.12
N VAL A 67 0.39 1.70 8.65
CA VAL A 67 0.78 2.87 7.87
C VAL A 67 -0.07 2.96 6.59
N LEU A 68 -0.15 1.87 5.83
CA LEU A 68 -0.99 1.81 4.63
C LEU A 68 -2.45 2.15 4.93
N ASN A 69 -3.03 1.53 5.96
CA ASN A 69 -4.43 1.78 6.35
C ASN A 69 -4.67 3.21 6.84
N THR A 70 -3.71 3.81 7.54
CA THR A 70 -3.81 5.20 7.99
C THR A 70 -3.94 6.13 6.78
N HIS A 71 -3.11 5.96 5.76
CA HIS A 71 -3.20 6.78 4.54
C HIS A 71 -4.45 6.43 3.71
N LEU A 72 -4.77 5.16 3.54
CA LEU A 72 -5.91 4.70 2.73
C LEU A 72 -7.27 5.05 3.36
N SER A 73 -7.33 5.30 4.67
CA SER A 73 -8.55 5.77 5.36
C SER A 73 -9.09 7.06 4.77
N ALA A 74 -8.23 7.93 4.22
CA ALA A 74 -8.63 9.15 3.52
C ALA A 74 -9.47 8.90 2.25
N LEU A 75 -9.41 7.68 1.70
CA LEU A 75 -10.23 7.21 0.58
C LEU A 75 -11.38 6.30 1.02
N ASN A 76 -11.68 6.22 2.33
CA ASN A 76 -12.56 5.20 2.90
C ASN A 76 -12.15 3.78 2.47
N CYS A 77 -10.84 3.56 2.33
CA CYS A 77 -10.28 2.29 1.88
C CYS A 77 -9.53 1.62 3.03
N THR A 78 -9.72 0.30 3.19
CA THR A 78 -9.01 -0.48 4.19
C THR A 78 -8.41 -1.72 3.55
N LEU A 79 -7.11 -1.86 3.70
CA LEU A 79 -6.30 -2.96 3.20
C LEU A 79 -6.26 -4.07 4.25
N LYS A 80 -6.73 -5.25 3.85
CA LYS A 80 -6.70 -6.47 4.67
C LYS A 80 -5.35 -7.19 4.51
N ALA A 81 -4.99 -8.02 5.47
CA ALA A 81 -3.78 -8.84 5.40
C ALA A 81 -3.73 -9.71 4.12
N THR A 82 -4.87 -10.22 3.64
CA THR A 82 -4.96 -11.00 2.40
C THR A 82 -4.66 -10.20 1.13
N GLN A 83 -4.71 -8.86 1.22
CA GLN A 83 -4.44 -7.94 0.13
C GLN A 83 -3.00 -7.41 0.15
N LEU A 84 -2.24 -7.72 1.21
CA LEU A 84 -0.84 -7.36 1.34
C LEU A 84 0.02 -8.57 0.98
N LYS A 85 0.89 -8.41 -0.02
CA LYS A 85 1.91 -9.39 -0.37
C LYS A 85 3.28 -8.83 -0.04
N ILE A 86 4.19 -9.69 0.40
CA ILE A 86 5.58 -9.35 0.64
C ILE A 86 6.42 -10.20 -0.29
N THR A 87 7.28 -9.54 -1.05
CA THR A 87 8.23 -10.18 -1.96
C THR A 87 9.63 -9.80 -1.51
N LEU A 88 10.49 -10.80 -1.32
CA LEU A 88 11.89 -10.56 -1.04
C LEU A 88 12.65 -10.38 -2.35
N LEU A 89 13.48 -9.35 -2.41
CA LEU A 89 14.44 -9.14 -3.48
C LEU A 89 15.67 -9.97 -3.12
N ASP A 90 15.88 -11.05 -3.86
CA ASP A 90 17.07 -11.92 -3.79
C ASP A 90 18.29 -11.23 -4.41
#